data_AF-E5ANX0-F1
#
_entry.id   AF-E5ANX0-F1
#
_cell.length_a   1.000
_cell.length_b   1.000
_cell.length_c   1.000
_cell.angle_alpha   90.00
_cell.angle_beta   90.00
_cell.angle_gamma   90.00
#
_symmetry.space_group_name_H-M   'P 1'
#
loop_
_entity.id
_entity.type
_entity.pdbx_description
1 polymer ?
#
loop_
_entity_poly.entity_id
_entity_poly.type
_entity_poly.pdbx_seq_one_letter_code
_entity_poly.pdbx_strand_id
1 'polypeptide(L)'
;MSLRVKHLSQHRARSRNAPDAGRGQIAHPGPLPPMQPIPASIAARRLILASSSPYRRALLERLRVTFDVDVPAIDETPLPHEAPAGTALRLAEAKARAVAARSGDALVIGSDQVATLAGRQIGKPGDHARARAAMRDARARRRVSHRAVPL
;
A
#
# COMPACT_ATOMS: atom_id res chain seq x y z
N MET A 1 -6.37 49.60 -24.26
CA MET A 1 -7.64 49.23 -23.58
C MET A 1 -7.45 49.42 -22.08
N SER A 2 -8.28 50.31 -21.52
CA SER A 2 -8.53 50.68 -20.11
C SER A 2 -8.12 49.68 -19.01
N LEU A 3 -7.34 50.12 -18.00
CA LEU A 3 -7.75 50.63 -16.66
C LEU A 3 -8.42 49.54 -15.79
N ARG A 4 -7.98 49.19 -14.56
CA ARG A 4 -7.75 50.06 -13.39
C ARG A 4 -7.05 49.29 -12.25
N VAL A 5 -6.19 50.01 -11.53
CA VAL A 5 -5.64 49.74 -10.19
C VAL A 5 -6.72 49.91 -9.12
N LYS A 6 -6.72 49.10 -8.05
CA LYS A 6 -6.97 49.56 -6.66
C LYS A 6 -6.29 48.66 -5.62
N HIS A 7 -5.34 49.25 -4.90
CA HIS A 7 -4.92 48.87 -3.54
C HIS A 7 -6.10 49.01 -2.55
N LEU A 8 -6.09 48.24 -1.46
CA LEU A 8 -5.86 48.73 -0.08
C LEU A 8 -6.49 47.84 1.02
N SER A 9 -5.72 47.73 2.12
CA SER A 9 -6.11 47.53 3.53
C SER A 9 -6.19 46.12 4.15
N GLN A 10 -5.24 45.91 5.07
CA GLN A 10 -5.31 45.03 6.22
C GLN A 10 -6.45 45.44 7.16
N HIS A 11 -7.14 44.47 7.77
CA HIS A 11 -7.82 44.63 9.06
C HIS A 11 -7.72 43.35 9.90
N ARG A 12 -7.39 43.53 11.18
CA ARG A 12 -7.24 42.53 12.24
C ARG A 12 -8.56 41.79 12.58
N ALA A 13 -8.37 40.52 12.93
CA ALA A 13 -9.02 39.71 13.98
C ALA A 13 -10.48 39.99 14.37
N ARG A 14 -11.33 38.96 14.21
CA ARG A 14 -12.38 38.59 15.17
C ARG A 14 -12.61 37.07 15.12
N SER A 15 -12.27 36.42 16.22
CA SER A 15 -12.78 35.11 16.65
C SER A 15 -14.30 35.05 16.50
N ARG A 16 -14.83 33.91 16.01
CA ARG A 16 -16.20 33.41 16.26
C ARG A 16 -16.33 31.97 15.69
N ASN A 17 -16.47 31.02 16.60
CA ASN A 17 -17.10 29.70 16.52
C ASN A 17 -16.89 28.83 15.26
N ALA A 18 -16.01 27.84 15.39
CA ALA A 18 -16.08 26.60 14.61
C ALA A 18 -17.32 25.79 15.06
N PRO A 19 -18.12 25.21 14.14
CA PRO A 19 -19.17 24.29 14.52
C PRO A 19 -18.58 22.98 15.04
N ASP A 20 -19.16 22.51 16.14
CA ASP A 20 -18.94 21.21 16.77
C ASP A 20 -18.98 20.09 15.72
N ALA A 21 -17.83 19.48 15.44
CA ALA A 21 -17.72 18.33 14.56
C ALA A 21 -18.36 17.13 15.27
N GLY A 22 -19.68 17.02 15.09
CA GLY A 22 -20.48 15.91 15.58
C GLY A 22 -19.80 14.57 15.30
N ARG A 23 -19.85 13.69 16.29
CA ARG A 23 -19.40 12.29 16.19
C ARG A 23 -20.10 11.64 14.99
N GLY A 24 -19.44 11.66 13.84
CA GLY A 24 -19.91 10.97 12.65
C GLY A 24 -20.03 9.49 12.96
N GLN A 25 -21.26 8.99 12.98
CA GLN A 25 -21.51 7.56 12.97
C GLN A 25 -20.84 7.00 11.71
N ILE A 26 -19.79 6.21 11.89
CA ILE A 26 -19.23 5.40 10.81
C ILE A 26 -20.31 4.40 10.40
N ALA A 27 -20.98 4.69 9.28
CA ALA A 27 -21.94 3.77 8.68
C ALA A 27 -21.24 2.41 8.47
N HIS A 28 -21.81 1.35 9.03
CA HIS A 28 -21.37 0.00 8.70
C HIS A 28 -21.62 -0.21 7.20
N PRO A 29 -20.62 -0.71 6.44
CA PRO A 29 -20.88 -1.12 5.07
C PRO A 29 -22.00 -2.16 5.10
N GLY A 30 -23.03 -1.95 4.29
CA GLY A 30 -24.11 -2.92 4.13
C GLY A 30 -23.58 -4.30 3.76
N PRO A 31 -24.42 -5.34 3.82
CA PRO A 31 -24.01 -6.69 3.45
C PRO A 31 -23.34 -6.68 2.08
N LEU A 32 -22.17 -7.31 1.99
CA LEU A 32 -21.45 -7.42 0.73
C LEU A 32 -22.38 -8.06 -0.30
N PRO A 33 -22.43 -7.55 -1.54
CA PRO A 33 -23.22 -8.18 -2.59
C PRO A 33 -22.78 -9.64 -2.76
N PRO A 34 -23.71 -10.53 -3.14
CA PRO A 34 -23.35 -11.92 -3.45
C PRO A 34 -22.26 -11.93 -4.51
N MET A 35 -21.20 -12.69 -4.23
CA MET A 35 -20.05 -12.81 -5.13
C MET A 35 -20.54 -13.41 -6.44
N GLN A 36 -20.49 -12.62 -7.52
CA GLN A 36 -20.85 -13.10 -8.85
C GLN A 36 -19.88 -14.24 -9.26
N PRO A 37 -20.36 -15.26 -9.98
CA PRO A 37 -19.51 -16.33 -10.45
C PRO A 37 -18.38 -15.76 -11.31
N ILE A 38 -17.15 -16.12 -10.97
CA ILE A 38 -15.96 -15.72 -11.71
C ILE A 38 -16.10 -16.30 -13.13
N PRO A 39 -15.99 -15.49 -14.20
CA PRO A 39 -16.09 -16.00 -15.56
C PRO A 39 -15.04 -17.09 -15.80
N ALA A 40 -15.45 -18.18 -16.46
CA ALA A 40 -14.63 -19.38 -16.69
C ALA A 40 -13.29 -19.10 -17.39
N SER A 41 -13.12 -17.93 -18.04
CA SER A 41 -11.87 -17.54 -18.70
C SER A 41 -10.71 -17.22 -17.75
N ILE A 42 -10.96 -17.00 -16.45
CA ILE A 42 -9.89 -16.89 -15.42
C ILE A 42 -9.36 -18.28 -15.06
N ALA A 43 -10.17 -19.34 -15.17
CA ALA A 43 -9.80 -20.69 -14.75
C ALA A 43 -8.73 -21.35 -15.64
N ALA A 44 -8.51 -20.83 -16.86
CA ALA A 44 -7.54 -21.37 -17.80
C ALA A 44 -6.12 -20.80 -17.67
N ARG A 45 -5.94 -19.67 -16.95
CA ARG A 45 -4.65 -18.99 -16.85
C ARG A 45 -3.91 -19.46 -15.60
N ARG A 46 -2.65 -19.85 -15.77
CA ARG A 46 -1.74 -20.16 -14.67
C ARG A 46 -1.62 -18.94 -13.75
N LEU A 47 -1.80 -19.13 -12.44
CA LEU A 47 -1.66 -18.09 -11.44
C LEU A 47 -0.28 -18.14 -10.79
N ILE A 48 0.41 -17.01 -10.67
CA ILE A 48 1.74 -16.92 -10.06
C ILE A 48 1.76 -15.84 -8.99
N LEU A 49 2.30 -16.16 -7.81
CA LEU A 49 2.61 -15.19 -6.77
C LEU A 49 4.06 -14.71 -6.90
N ALA A 50 4.24 -13.44 -7.25
CA ALA A 50 5.55 -12.78 -7.36
C ALA A 50 6.07 -12.30 -5.99
N SER A 51 6.22 -13.22 -5.02
CA SER A 51 6.61 -12.84 -3.65
C SER A 51 7.38 -13.94 -2.89
N SER A 52 8.45 -13.53 -2.21
CA SER A 52 9.17 -14.37 -1.24
C SER A 52 8.53 -14.42 0.15
N SER A 53 7.43 -13.69 0.38
CA SER A 53 6.84 -13.59 1.71
C SER A 53 6.05 -14.86 2.07
N PRO A 54 6.43 -15.60 3.13
CA PRO A 54 5.68 -16.78 3.58
C PRO A 54 4.27 -16.41 4.04
N TYR A 55 4.08 -15.21 4.60
CA TYR A 55 2.76 -14.73 5.01
C TYR A 55 1.85 -14.47 3.81
N ARG A 56 2.37 -13.94 2.69
CA ARG A 56 1.56 -13.70 1.50
C ARG A 56 1.17 -15.01 0.81
N ARG A 57 2.09 -15.97 0.76
CA ARG A 57 1.81 -17.32 0.31
C ARG A 57 0.67 -17.95 1.14
N ALA A 58 0.80 -17.97 2.46
CA ALA A 58 -0.21 -18.51 3.35
C ALA A 58 -1.57 -17.79 3.23
N LEU A 59 -1.59 -16.48 2.95
CA LEU A 59 -2.83 -15.76 2.68
C LEU A 59 -3.49 -16.20 1.36
N LEU A 60 -2.72 -16.41 0.30
CA LEU A 60 -3.24 -16.84 -1.00
C LEU A 60 -3.73 -18.30 -0.97
N GLU A 61 -3.05 -19.18 -0.22
CA GLU A 61 -3.46 -20.58 0.02
C GLU A 61 -4.86 -20.69 0.62
N ARG A 62 -5.30 -19.70 1.42
CA ARG A 62 -6.66 -19.69 2.02
C ARG A 62 -7.77 -19.57 0.97
N LEU A 63 -7.46 -19.10 -0.24
CA LEU A 63 -8.40 -19.04 -1.34
C LEU A 63 -8.60 -20.40 -2.02
N ARG A 64 -7.79 -21.43 -1.68
CA ARG A 64 -7.86 -22.79 -2.24
C ARG A 64 -7.77 -22.82 -3.77
N VAL A 65 -7.00 -21.90 -4.35
CA VAL A 65 -6.67 -21.88 -5.79
C VAL A 65 -5.28 -22.48 -6.00
N THR A 66 -5.06 -23.09 -7.17
CA THR A 66 -3.72 -23.54 -7.58
C THR A 66 -2.91 -22.33 -8.05
N PHE A 67 -1.67 -22.19 -7.57
CA PHE A 67 -0.76 -21.14 -8.00
C PHE A 67 0.71 -21.57 -7.84
N ASP A 68 1.58 -20.98 -8.64
CA ASP A 68 3.03 -21.10 -8.52
C ASP A 68 3.62 -19.92 -7.74
N VAL A 69 4.84 -20.06 -7.22
CA VAL A 69 5.57 -18.95 -6.61
C VAL A 69 6.86 -18.70 -7.38
N ASP A 70 7.04 -17.46 -7.85
CA ASP A 70 8.29 -16.98 -8.46
C ASP A 70 8.78 -15.76 -7.68
N VAL A 71 10.05 -15.75 -7.29
CA VAL A 71 10.64 -14.64 -6.53
C VAL A 71 11.54 -13.84 -7.47
N PRO A 72 11.13 -12.64 -7.92
CA PRO A 72 11.97 -11.85 -8.80
C PRO A 72 13.12 -11.20 -8.02
N ALA A 73 14.30 -11.20 -8.63
CA ALA A 73 15.43 -10.41 -8.16
C ALA A 73 15.27 -8.97 -8.64
N ILE A 74 14.73 -8.10 -7.78
CA ILE A 74 14.61 -6.66 -8.04
C ILE A 74 15.31 -5.85 -6.96
N ASP A 75 15.72 -4.63 -7.29
CA ASP A 75 16.16 -3.66 -6.29
C ASP A 75 14.94 -3.10 -5.54
N GLU A 76 14.87 -3.41 -4.25
CA GLU A 76 13.79 -2.96 -3.36
C GLU A 76 14.10 -1.62 -2.66
N THR A 77 15.21 -0.97 -3.01
CA THR A 77 15.61 0.32 -2.43
C THR A 77 14.55 1.38 -2.74
N PRO A 78 14.07 2.15 -1.74
CA PRO A 78 13.19 3.28 -1.97
C PRO A 78 13.87 4.35 -2.83
N LEU A 79 13.14 4.95 -3.77
CA LEU A 79 13.68 6.06 -4.55
C LEU A 79 13.78 7.34 -3.69
N PRO A 80 14.69 8.28 -4.03
CA PRO A 80 14.74 9.57 -3.34
C PRO A 80 13.38 10.27 -3.37
N HIS A 81 12.94 10.75 -2.20
CA HIS A 81 11.67 11.47 -2.01
C HIS A 81 10.41 10.66 -2.35
N GLU A 82 10.51 9.34 -2.47
CA GLU A 82 9.36 8.48 -2.73
C GLU A 82 8.47 8.36 -1.48
N ALA A 83 7.17 8.61 -1.64
CA ALA A 83 6.22 8.39 -0.56
C ALA A 83 6.11 6.89 -0.25
N PRO A 84 5.94 6.47 1.02
CA PRO A 84 5.83 5.06 1.40
C PRO A 84 4.77 4.25 0.62
N ALA A 85 3.63 4.89 0.30
CA ALA A 85 2.60 4.28 -0.53
C ALA A 85 3.05 4.10 -1.99
N GLY A 86 3.78 5.09 -2.52
CA GLY A 86 4.40 5.02 -3.85
C GLY A 86 5.45 3.92 -3.93
N THR A 87 6.33 3.82 -2.91
CA THR A 87 7.30 2.71 -2.83
C THR A 87 6.60 1.36 -2.82
N ALA A 88 5.56 1.20 -1.99
CA ALA A 88 4.81 -0.07 -1.94
C ALA A 88 4.18 -0.42 -3.30
N LEU A 89 3.59 0.55 -3.99
CA LEU A 89 2.98 0.36 -5.31
C LEU A 89 4.03 0.00 -6.37
N ARG A 90 5.08 0.83 -6.51
CA ARG A 90 6.15 0.63 -7.49
C ARG A 90 6.78 -0.74 -7.33
N LEU A 91 7.13 -1.14 -6.11
CA LEU A 91 7.76 -2.44 -5.86
C LEU A 91 6.81 -3.60 -6.15
N ALA A 92 5.53 -3.48 -5.79
CA ALA A 92 4.55 -4.51 -6.10
C ALA A 92 4.40 -4.71 -7.61
N GLU A 93 4.33 -3.62 -8.38
CA GLU A 93 4.27 -3.69 -9.84
C GLU A 93 5.57 -4.19 -10.47
N ALA A 94 6.73 -3.74 -9.96
CA ALA A 94 8.02 -4.20 -10.45
C ALA A 94 8.17 -5.72 -10.26
N LYS A 95 7.70 -6.26 -9.13
CA LYS A 95 7.67 -7.70 -8.87
C LYS A 95 6.78 -8.43 -9.89
N ALA A 96 5.55 -7.96 -10.09
CA ALA A 96 4.63 -8.54 -11.06
C ALA A 96 5.21 -8.51 -12.49
N ARG A 97 5.67 -7.34 -12.95
CA ARG A 97 6.24 -7.15 -14.29
C ARG A 97 7.47 -8.04 -14.53
N ALA A 98 8.36 -8.14 -13.55
CA ALA A 98 9.57 -8.96 -13.67
C ALA A 98 9.24 -10.44 -13.89
N VAL A 99 8.26 -10.99 -13.17
CA VAL A 99 7.80 -12.37 -13.34
C VAL A 99 7.00 -12.53 -14.64
N ALA A 100 6.10 -11.59 -14.94
CA ALA A 100 5.27 -11.62 -16.15
C ALA A 100 6.10 -11.72 -17.44
N ALA A 101 7.24 -11.01 -17.50
CA ALA A 101 8.15 -11.01 -18.66
C ALA A 101 8.67 -12.40 -19.06
N ARG A 102 8.63 -13.40 -18.16
CA ARG A 102 9.08 -14.78 -18.39
C ARG A 102 8.00 -15.84 -18.16
N SER A 103 6.73 -15.43 -18.03
CA SER A 103 5.65 -16.32 -17.56
C SER A 103 4.56 -16.65 -18.59
N GLY A 104 4.68 -16.15 -19.83
CA GLY A 104 3.69 -16.37 -20.89
C GLY A 104 2.35 -15.70 -20.56
N ASP A 105 1.23 -16.40 -20.78
CA ASP A 105 -0.13 -15.89 -20.57
C ASP A 105 -0.62 -15.95 -19.09
N ALA A 106 0.30 -16.13 -18.14
CA ALA A 106 -0.01 -16.27 -16.73
C ALA A 106 -0.55 -14.98 -16.08
N LEU A 107 -1.41 -15.14 -15.07
CA LEU A 107 -1.82 -14.06 -14.18
C LEU A 107 -0.80 -13.94 -13.04
N VAL A 108 -0.24 -12.75 -12.81
CA VAL A 108 0.89 -12.57 -11.88
C VAL A 108 0.53 -11.59 -10.76
N ILE A 109 0.34 -12.11 -9.55
CA ILE A 109 0.09 -11.30 -8.37
C ILE A 109 1.41 -10.73 -7.84
N GLY A 110 1.62 -9.44 -8.02
CA GLY A 110 2.64 -8.68 -7.30
C GLY A 110 2.16 -8.28 -5.91
N SER A 111 3.06 -8.17 -4.93
CA SER A 111 2.70 -7.52 -3.66
C SER A 111 3.90 -6.98 -2.92
N ASP A 112 3.74 -5.77 -2.40
CA ASP A 112 4.67 -5.17 -1.46
C ASP A 112 3.96 -4.47 -0.29
N GLN A 113 4.70 -4.26 0.79
CA GLN A 113 4.28 -3.54 1.97
C GLN A 113 5.43 -2.74 2.56
N VAL A 114 5.21 -1.44 2.72
CA VAL A 114 6.13 -0.53 3.39
C VAL A 114 5.55 -0.12 4.74
N ALA A 115 6.34 -0.24 5.81
CA ALA A 115 5.96 0.25 7.13
C ALA A 115 6.66 1.58 7.43
N THR A 116 5.98 2.45 8.15
CA THR A 116 6.57 3.67 8.71
C THR A 116 6.38 3.73 10.22
N LEU A 117 7.34 4.34 10.91
CA LEU A 117 7.29 4.66 12.33
C LEU A 117 7.55 6.15 12.50
N ALA A 118 6.59 6.88 13.07
CA ALA A 118 6.66 8.35 13.19
C ALA A 118 7.05 9.04 11.86
N GLY A 119 6.45 8.59 10.75
CA GLY A 119 6.70 9.13 9.40
C GLY A 119 7.94 8.61 8.69
N ARG A 120 8.82 7.85 9.36
CA ARG A 120 10.05 7.30 8.75
C ARG A 120 9.83 5.87 8.30
N GLN A 121 10.22 5.54 7.07
CA GLN A 121 10.18 4.15 6.57
C GLN A 121 11.08 3.25 7.41
N ILE A 122 10.56 2.08 7.78
CA ILE A 122 11.28 1.05 8.52
C ILE A 122 11.34 -0.23 7.68
N GLY A 123 12.55 -0.80 7.58
CA GLY A 123 12.80 -2.09 6.94
C GLY A 123 12.87 -3.23 7.96
N LYS A 124 13.21 -4.43 7.49
CA LYS A 124 13.58 -5.53 8.40
C LYS A 124 14.81 -5.10 9.21
N PRO A 125 14.83 -5.37 10.53
CA PRO A 125 15.90 -4.88 11.40
C PRO A 125 17.29 -5.47 11.10
N GLY A 126 17.39 -6.50 10.26
CA GLY A 126 18.66 -7.15 9.90
C GLY A 126 19.16 -8.08 11.00
N ASP A 127 19.44 -7.55 12.19
CA ASP A 127 19.96 -8.29 13.35
C ASP A 127 19.09 -8.13 14.61
N HIS A 128 19.38 -8.96 15.62
CA HIS A 128 18.63 -8.99 16.88
C HIS A 128 18.78 -7.71 17.71
N ALA A 129 19.93 -7.03 17.67
CA ALA A 129 20.14 -5.79 18.42
C ALA A 129 19.29 -4.65 17.84
N ARG A 130 19.30 -4.50 16.51
CA ARG A 130 18.46 -3.57 15.75
C ARG A 130 16.97 -3.92 15.89
N ALA A 131 16.62 -5.20 15.97
CA ALA A 131 15.25 -5.62 16.23
C ALA A 131 14.76 -5.15 17.60
N ARG A 132 15.55 -5.37 18.66
CA ARG A 132 15.24 -4.88 20.01
C ARG A 132 15.15 -3.36 20.07
N ALA A 133 16.05 -2.65 19.37
CA ALA A 133 16.01 -1.19 19.28
C ALA A 133 14.73 -0.69 18.57
N ALA A 134 14.39 -1.28 17.43
CA ALA A 134 13.17 -0.97 16.70
C ALA A 134 11.91 -1.26 17.51
N MET A 135 11.90 -2.37 18.28
CA MET A 135 10.79 -2.69 19.18
C MET A 135 10.63 -1.67 20.32
N ARG A 136 11.73 -1.18 20.90
CA ARG A 136 11.67 -0.13 21.93
C ARG A 136 11.11 1.17 21.37
N ASP A 137 11.58 1.59 20.20
CA ASP A 137 11.12 2.84 19.57
C ASP A 137 9.65 2.74 19.11
N ALA A 138 9.20 1.54 18.73
CA ALA A 138 7.82 1.30 18.31
C ALA A 138 6.79 1.32 19.45
N ARG A 139 7.19 1.12 20.71
CA ARG A 139 6.25 1.10 21.85
C ARG A 139 5.57 2.44 22.12
N ALA A 140 6.22 3.54 21.76
CA ALA A 140 5.73 4.89 22.05
C ALA A 140 5.26 5.65 20.79
N ARG A 141 5.31 5.02 19.61
CA ARG A 141 5.12 5.70 18.32
C ARG A 141 4.12 4.95 17.45
N ARG A 142 3.29 5.71 16.72
CA ARG A 142 2.33 5.14 15.77
C ARG A 142 3.06 4.51 14.58
N ARG A 143 2.72 3.25 14.28
CA ARG A 143 3.13 2.54 13.07
C ARG A 143 2.04 2.64 12.00
N VAL A 144 2.43 2.93 10.76
CA VAL A 144 1.54 2.88 9.59
C VAL A 144 2.09 1.86 8.61
N SER A 145 1.21 1.16 7.90
CA SER A 145 1.61 0.20 6.86
C SER A 145 0.88 0.55 5.57
N HIS A 146 1.62 0.64 4.48
CA HIS A 146 1.14 0.90 3.13
C HIS A 146 1.31 -0.38 2.32
N ARG A 147 0.28 -0.83 1.61
CA ARG A 147 0.27 -2.10 0.88
C ARG A 147 -0.28 -1.90 -0.53
N ALA A 148 0.33 -2.58 -1.49
CA ALA A 148 -0.17 -2.66 -2.86
C ALA A 148 -0.18 -4.12 -3.36
N VAL A 149 -1.13 -4.42 -4.23
CA VAL A 149 -1.35 -5.75 -4.83
C VAL A 149 -1.85 -5.58 -6.28
N PRO A 150 -0.95 -5.39 -7.27
CA PRO A 150 -1.31 -5.43 -8.69
C PRO A 150 -1.46 -6.86 -9.20
N LEU A 151 -2.19 -6.99 -10.30
CA LEU A 151 -2.44 -8.23 -11.06
C LEU A 151 -1.71 -8.20 -12.41
#